data_AF-A5YZL9-F1
#
_entry.id   AF-A5YZL9-F1
#
_cell.length_a   1.000
_cell.length_b   1.000
_cell.length_c   1.000
_cell.angle_alpha   90.00
_cell.angle_beta   90.00
_cell.angle_gamma   90.00
#
_symmetry.space_group_name_H-M   'P 1'
#
loop_
_entity.id
_entity.type
_entity.pdbx_description
1 polymer ?
#
loop_
_entity_poly.entity_id
_entity_poly.type
_entity_poly.pdbx_seq_one_letter_code
_entity_poly.pdbx_strand_id
1 'polypeptide(L)'
;DPFLKEHLHWIVTNIPGTTDATFGKEVVSYELPRPSIGIHRFVFVLFRQKQRRVIFPNIPSRDHFNTRKFAVEYDLGLPVAAVFFNAQ
;
A
#
# COMPACT_ATOMS: atom_id res chain seq x y z
N ASP A 1 9.20 -15.44 -13.19
CA ASP A 1 8.92 -14.03 -13.54
C ASP A 1 7.61 -13.63 -12.86
N PRO A 2 7.55 -12.58 -12.02
CA PRO A 2 6.32 -12.27 -11.30
C PRO A 2 5.39 -11.43 -12.19
N PHE A 3 4.56 -12.10 -12.98
CA PHE A 3 3.73 -11.49 -14.02
C PHE A 3 2.67 -10.49 -13.51
N LEU A 4 2.28 -10.55 -12.23
CA LEU A 4 1.24 -9.67 -11.63
C LEU A 4 1.80 -8.58 -10.72
N LYS A 5 3.13 -8.37 -10.72
CA LYS A 5 3.78 -7.48 -9.76
C LYS A 5 3.47 -6.00 -10.05
N GLU A 6 3.14 -5.16 -9.07
CA GLU A 6 2.90 -5.44 -7.64
C GLU A 6 1.44 -5.86 -7.41
N HIS A 7 1.19 -6.81 -6.49
CA HIS A 7 -0.16 -7.13 -6.04
C HIS A 7 -0.49 -6.35 -4.76
N LEU A 8 -1.57 -5.60 -4.78
CA LEU A 8 -1.96 -4.73 -3.68
C LEU A 8 -2.77 -5.48 -2.62
N HIS A 9 -2.16 -5.69 -1.45
CA HIS A 9 -2.81 -6.36 -0.32
C HIS A 9 -3.69 -5.44 0.51
N TRP A 10 -3.29 -4.18 0.72
CA TRP A 10 -3.96 -3.29 1.68
C TRP A 10 -3.62 -1.82 1.41
N ILE A 11 -4.62 -0.93 1.53
CA ILE A 11 -4.40 0.53 1.56
C ILE A 11 -5.26 1.13 2.66
N VAL A 12 -4.58 1.83 3.57
CA VAL A 12 -5.19 2.71 4.55
C VAL A 12 -4.64 4.12 4.38
N THR A 13 -5.53 5.10 4.41
CA THR A 13 -5.22 6.51 4.14
C THR A 13 -5.67 7.38 5.30
N ASN A 14 -5.25 8.64 5.31
CA ASN A 14 -5.67 9.63 6.31
C ASN A 14 -5.43 9.17 7.77
N ILE A 15 -4.40 8.35 8.00
CA ILE A 15 -3.98 7.91 9.34
C ILE A 15 -3.47 9.14 10.12
N PRO A 16 -4.08 9.48 11.26
CA PRO A 16 -3.56 10.56 12.11
C PRO A 16 -2.12 10.29 12.57
N GLY A 17 -1.32 11.35 12.73
CA GLY A 17 0.03 11.21 13.29
C GLY A 17 -0.03 10.57 14.67
N THR A 18 0.92 9.70 14.99
CA THR A 18 1.05 8.98 16.28
C THR A 18 -0.03 7.94 16.59
N THR A 19 -0.95 7.66 15.67
CA THR A 19 -1.91 6.54 15.79
C THR A 19 -1.51 5.38 14.89
N ASP A 20 -2.36 4.36 14.81
CA ASP A 20 -2.20 3.22 13.89
C ASP A 20 -3.23 3.26 12.75
N ALA A 21 -3.18 2.25 11.89
CA ALA A 21 -4.03 2.12 10.71
C ALA A 21 -5.54 2.00 11.04
N THR A 22 -5.93 1.63 12.26
CA THR A 22 -7.36 1.51 12.65
C THR A 22 -8.07 2.86 12.70
N PHE A 23 -7.31 3.96 12.83
CA PHE A 23 -7.84 5.33 12.81
C PHE A 23 -7.87 5.96 11.41
N GLY A 24 -7.33 5.25 10.41
CA GLY A 24 -7.35 5.69 9.03
C GLY A 24 -8.64 5.32 8.30
N LYS A 25 -8.72 5.73 7.04
CA LYS A 25 -9.74 5.28 6.09
C LYS A 25 -9.18 4.12 5.27
N GLU A 26 -9.74 2.94 5.46
CA GLU A 26 -9.47 1.78 4.60
C GLU A 26 -10.05 2.02 3.21
N VAL A 27 -9.19 2.03 2.19
CA VAL A 27 -9.56 2.21 0.77
C VAL A 27 -9.58 0.87 0.06
N VAL A 28 -8.65 0.00 0.45
CA VAL A 28 -8.55 -1.37 -0.05
C VAL A 28 -8.39 -2.26 1.16
N SER A 29 -9.35 -3.16 1.38
CA SER A 29 -9.37 -4.06 2.54
C SER A 29 -8.17 -5.00 2.54
N TYR A 30 -7.71 -5.38 3.73
CA TYR A 30 -6.57 -6.27 3.87
C TYR A 30 -6.88 -7.65 3.26
N GLU A 31 -6.07 -8.05 2.30
CA GLU A 31 -6.09 -9.39 1.72
C GLU A 31 -4.89 -10.19 2.23
N LEU A 32 -5.19 -11.33 2.87
CA LEU A 32 -4.19 -12.22 3.44
C LEU A 32 -3.18 -12.69 2.38
N PRO A 33 -1.87 -12.52 2.62
CA PRO A 33 -0.80 -13.14 1.84
C PRO A 33 -1.03 -14.64 1.64
N ARG A 34 -1.19 -15.05 0.38
CA ARG A 34 -1.29 -16.47 -0.03
C ARG A 34 -0.28 -16.76 -1.13
N PRO A 35 1.03 -16.73 -0.84
CA PRO A 35 2.03 -17.17 -1.79
C PRO A 35 1.74 -18.62 -2.20
N SER A 36 1.71 -18.87 -3.51
CA SER A 36 1.45 -20.22 -4.04
C SER A 36 2.72 -20.95 -4.45
N ILE A 37 3.75 -20.20 -4.85
CA ILE A 37 5.02 -20.75 -5.35
C ILE A 37 6.17 -19.83 -4.95
N GLY A 38 7.15 -20.39 -4.23
CA GLY A 38 8.40 -19.72 -3.87
C GLY A 38 8.25 -18.69 -2.74
N ILE A 39 9.33 -17.96 -2.49
CA ILE A 39 9.38 -16.95 -1.43
C ILE A 39 8.96 -15.60 -1.99
N HIS A 40 7.91 -15.02 -1.42
CA HIS A 40 7.38 -13.70 -1.80
C HIS A 40 7.74 -12.64 -0.76
N ARG A 41 8.06 -11.43 -1.24
CA ARG A 41 8.28 -10.25 -0.40
C ARG A 41 6.97 -9.48 -0.25
N PHE A 42 6.51 -9.32 0.97
CA PHE A 42 5.38 -8.47 1.31
C PHE A 42 5.92 -7.19 1.93
N VAL A 43 5.62 -6.06 1.31
CA VAL A 43 6.21 -4.76 1.64
C VAL A 43 5.12 -3.86 2.21
N PHE A 44 5.34 -3.34 3.41
CA PHE A 44 4.59 -2.22 3.94
C PHE A 44 5.37 -0.93 3.67
N VAL A 45 4.73 0.05 3.05
CA VAL A 45 5.32 1.35 2.76
C VAL A 45 4.44 2.43 3.36
N LEU A 46 5.04 3.35 4.11
CA LEU A 46 4.35 4.47 4.72
C LEU A 46 4.74 5.77 4.02
N PHE A 47 3.73 6.55 3.66
CA PHE A 47 3.89 7.88 3.07
C PHE A 47 3.28 8.95 3.97
N ARG A 48 3.86 10.15 3.94
CA ARG A 48 3.28 11.31 4.62
C ARG A 48 2.39 12.08 3.64
N GLN A 49 1.09 12.13 3.91
CA GLN A 49 0.19 13.01 3.18
C GLN A 49 0.47 14.48 3.51
N LYS A 50 0.58 15.33 2.48
CA LYS A 50 0.73 16.78 2.66
C LYS A 50 -0.59 17.45 3.08
N GLN A 51 -1.72 16.87 2.70
CA GLN A 51 -3.06 17.39 2.99
C GLN A 51 -3.88 16.39 3.81
N ARG A 52 -4.73 16.93 4.70
CA ARG A 52 -5.47 16.15 5.72
C ARG A 52 -6.59 15.27 5.15
N ARG A 53 -7.11 15.56 3.95
CA ARG A 53 -8.23 14.84 3.35
C ARG A 53 -8.03 14.67 1.84
N VAL A 54 -7.14 13.75 1.47
CA VAL A 54 -7.05 13.30 0.09
C VAL A 54 -8.14 12.26 -0.13
N ILE A 55 -9.00 12.49 -1.12
CA ILE A 55 -9.96 11.49 -1.59
C ILE A 55 -9.20 10.60 -2.56
N PHE A 56 -8.90 9.39 -2.12
CA PHE A 56 -8.36 8.37 -3.01
C PHE A 56 -9.54 7.71 -3.73
N PRO A 57 -9.51 7.63 -5.08
CA PRO A 57 -10.52 6.94 -5.86
C PRO A 57 -10.48 5.43 -5.56
N ASN A 58 -11.53 4.74 -5.97
CA ASN A 58 -11.56 3.28 -5.91
C ASN A 58 -10.43 2.73 -6.78
N ILE A 59 -9.57 1.90 -6.18
CA ILE A 59 -8.53 1.17 -6.91
C ILE A 59 -9.22 0.08 -7.74
N PRO A 60 -9.13 0.12 -9.08
CA PRO A 60 -9.90 -0.79 -9.94
C PRO A 60 -9.35 -2.22 -9.98
N SER A 61 -8.06 -2.39 -9.70
CA SER A 61 -7.38 -3.69 -9.69
C SER A 61 -6.28 -3.71 -8.63
N ARG A 62 -6.14 -4.85 -7.94
CA ARG A 62 -5.01 -5.11 -7.04
C ARG A 62 -3.75 -5.49 -7.80
N ASP A 63 -3.89 -6.14 -8.95
CA ASP A 63 -2.77 -6.59 -9.78
C ASP A 63 -2.17 -5.44 -10.60
N HIS A 64 -0.87 -5.56 -10.88
CA HIS A 64 -0.10 -4.55 -11.61
C HIS A 64 -0.11 -3.17 -10.94
N PHE A 65 -0.31 -3.16 -9.63
CA PHE A 65 -0.16 -1.95 -8.84
C PHE A 65 1.27 -1.43 -8.96
N ASN A 66 1.40 -0.10 -8.88
CA ASN A 66 2.69 0.55 -8.95
C ASN A 66 2.77 1.62 -7.86
N THR A 67 3.46 1.28 -6.77
CA THR A 67 3.61 2.15 -5.61
C THR A 67 4.25 3.50 -5.96
N ARG A 68 5.19 3.54 -6.93
CA ARG A 68 5.82 4.81 -7.35
C ARG A 68 4.85 5.71 -8.10
N LYS A 69 4.10 5.16 -9.06
CA LYS A 69 3.08 5.92 -9.80
C LYS A 69 2.02 6.47 -8.84
N PHE A 70 1.57 5.64 -7.91
CA PHE A 70 0.63 6.06 -6.86
C PHE A 70 1.20 7.23 -6.02
N ALA A 71 2.46 7.14 -5.57
CA ALA A 71 3.08 8.22 -4.80
C ALA A 71 3.19 9.54 -5.58
N VAL A 72 3.45 9.47 -6.90
CA VAL A 72 3.48 10.65 -7.78
C VAL A 72 2.08 11.23 -7.98
N GLU A 73 1.09 10.39 -8.29
CA GLU A 73 -0.29 10.80 -8.56
C GLU A 73 -0.93 11.54 -7.39
N TYR A 74 -0.63 11.11 -6.16
CA TYR A 74 -1.18 11.70 -4.93
C TYR A 74 -0.20 12.64 -4.20
N ASP A 75 0.89 13.06 -4.86
CA ASP A 75 1.91 13.99 -4.33
C ASP A 75 2.42 13.60 -2.92
N LEU A 76 2.64 12.30 -2.72
CA LEU A 76 3.08 11.70 -1.46
C LEU A 76 4.60 11.85 -1.22
N GLY A 77 5.36 12.14 -2.28
CA GLY A 77 6.81 12.25 -2.22
C GLY A 77 7.51 10.90 -1.97
N LEU A 78 8.61 10.95 -1.22
CA LEU A 78 9.37 9.74 -0.83
C LEU A 78 8.70 9.05 0.37
N PRO A 79 8.81 7.72 0.48
CA PRO A 79 8.31 7.00 1.65
C PRO A 79 9.07 7.44 2.91
N VAL A 80 8.34 7.60 4.02
CA VAL A 80 8.93 7.93 5.33
C VAL A 80 9.36 6.68 6.09
N ALA A 81 8.80 5.53 5.76
CA ALA A 81 9.22 4.23 6.27
C ALA A 81 8.87 3.13 5.25
N ALA A 82 9.66 2.06 5.26
CA ALA A 82 9.34 0.84 4.54
C ALA A 82 9.90 -0.36 5.31
N VAL A 83 9.09 -1.40 5.44
CA VAL A 83 9.49 -2.68 6.02
C VAL A 83 8.97 -3.80 5.14
N PHE A 84 9.67 -4.94 5.11
CA PHE A 84 9.20 -6.10 4.38
C PHE A 84 9.44 -7.38 5.16
N PHE A 85 8.64 -8.40 4.85
CA PHE A 85 8.88 -9.77 5.30
C PHE A 85 8.78 -10.72 4.11
N ASN A 86 9.36 -11.90 4.28
CA ASN A 86 9.29 -12.99 3.31
C ASN A 86 8.27 -14.03 3.79
N ALA A 87 7.45 -14.57 2.90
CA ALA A 87 6.59 -15.72 3.19
C ALA A 87 6.53 -16.68 1.99
N GLN A 88 6.18 -17.94 2.26
CA GLN A 88 6.06 -19.04 1.29
C GLN A 88 4.76 -19.79 1.52
#